data_AF-A0A672ZPU3-F1
#
_entry.id   AF-A0A672ZPU3-F1
#
_cell.length_a   1.000
_cell.length_b   1.000
_cell.length_c   1.000
_cell.angle_alpha   90.00
_cell.angle_beta   90.00
_cell.angle_gamma   90.00
#
_symmetry.space_group_name_H-M   'P 1'
#
loop_
_entity.id
_entity.type
_entity.pdbx_description
1 polymer ?
#
loop_
_entity_poly.entity_id
_entity_poly.type
_entity_poly.pdbx_seq_one_letter_code
_entity_poly.pdbx_strand_id
1 'polypeptide(L)'
;NADILEVFSVAEFFADIFLSWFPFYYIGKCAFLVWCMAPTASNGSVLIYTRIIRPFFLRNEAKIDDAVKNLKDKASEAADKFKDEAKKATANLMFEEKKSS
;
A
#
# COMPACT_ATOMS: atom_id res chain seq x y z
N ASN A 1 -22.71 -41.50 -5.90
CA ASN A 1 -22.74 -41.22 -7.36
C ASN A 1 -23.60 -40.01 -7.72
N ALA A 2 -24.65 -39.68 -6.96
CA ALA A 2 -25.47 -38.47 -7.21
C ALA A 2 -24.80 -37.18 -6.71
N ASP A 3 -24.08 -37.23 -5.58
CA ASP A 3 -23.46 -36.05 -4.95
C ASP A 3 -22.37 -35.39 -5.83
N ILE A 4 -21.72 -36.20 -6.66
CA ILE A 4 -20.67 -35.75 -7.59
C ILE A 4 -21.28 -34.96 -8.77
N LEU A 5 -22.50 -35.31 -9.18
CA LEU A 5 -23.20 -34.61 -10.26
C LEU A 5 -23.72 -33.25 -9.80
N GLU A 6 -24.17 -33.14 -8.55
CA GLU A 6 -24.62 -31.87 -7.97
C GLU A 6 -23.46 -30.88 -7.79
N VAL A 7 -22.32 -31.34 -7.27
CA VAL A 7 -21.16 -30.46 -7.12
C VAL A 7 -20.60 -30.00 -8.47
N PHE A 8 -20.67 -30.86 -9.49
CA PHE A 8 -20.27 -30.52 -10.85
C PHE A 8 -21.22 -29.47 -11.47
N SER A 9 -22.53 -29.62 -11.29
CA SER A 9 -23.52 -28.65 -11.79
C SER A 9 -23.39 -27.29 -11.10
N VAL A 10 -23.16 -27.27 -9.78
CA VAL A 10 -22.88 -26.03 -9.04
C VAL A 10 -21.58 -25.40 -9.53
N ALA A 11 -20.52 -26.20 -9.72
CA ALA A 11 -19.25 -25.73 -10.26
C ALA A 11 -19.38 -25.19 -11.70
N GLU A 12 -20.18 -25.81 -12.57
CA GLU A 12 -20.49 -25.30 -13.90
C GLU A 12 -21.25 -23.98 -13.84
N PHE A 13 -22.26 -23.86 -12.97
CA PHE A 13 -23.00 -22.61 -12.79
C PHE A 13 -22.11 -21.48 -12.26
N PHE A 14 -21.25 -21.79 -11.29
CA PHE A 14 -20.24 -20.84 -10.82
C PHE A 14 -19.25 -20.51 -11.93
N ALA A 15 -18.76 -21.49 -12.70
CA ALA A 15 -17.83 -21.26 -13.80
C ALA A 15 -18.46 -20.40 -14.90
N ASP A 16 -19.72 -20.63 -15.28
CA ASP A 16 -20.47 -19.79 -16.21
C ASP A 16 -20.69 -18.38 -15.65
N ILE A 17 -21.02 -18.27 -14.36
CA ILE A 17 -21.11 -16.97 -13.69
C ILE A 17 -19.77 -16.28 -13.60
N PHE A 18 -18.67 -16.98 -13.30
CA PHE A 18 -17.33 -16.42 -13.18
C PHE A 18 -16.74 -16.08 -14.55
N LEU A 19 -16.98 -16.90 -15.57
CA LEU A 19 -16.65 -16.65 -16.97
C LEU A 19 -17.51 -15.54 -17.58
N SER A 20 -18.74 -15.33 -17.09
CA SER A 20 -19.62 -14.19 -17.44
C SER A 20 -19.39 -12.96 -16.53
N TRP A 21 -18.83 -13.15 -15.34
CA TRP A 21 -18.34 -12.09 -14.47
C TRP A 21 -17.04 -11.53 -15.01
N PHE A 22 -16.19 -12.36 -15.64
CA PHE A 22 -14.98 -11.92 -16.32
C PHE A 22 -15.29 -10.78 -17.30
N PRO A 23 -16.24 -10.87 -18.26
CA PRO A 23 -16.63 -9.75 -19.09
C PRO A 23 -17.28 -8.62 -18.31
N PHE A 24 -17.99 -8.85 -17.20
CA PHE A 24 -18.49 -7.76 -16.35
C PHE A 24 -17.38 -7.00 -15.59
N TYR A 25 -16.31 -7.67 -15.19
CA TYR A 25 -15.12 -7.07 -14.59
C TYR A 25 -14.38 -6.22 -15.61
N TYR A 26 -14.23 -6.70 -16.86
CA TYR A 26 -13.68 -5.89 -17.94
C TYR A 26 -14.62 -4.77 -18.35
N ILE A 27 -15.94 -4.96 -18.41
CA ILE A 27 -16.91 -3.90 -18.68
C ILE A 27 -16.89 -2.85 -17.58
N GLY A 28 -16.84 -3.26 -16.30
CA GLY A 28 -16.71 -2.35 -15.16
C GLY A 28 -15.38 -1.60 -15.19
N LYS A 29 -14.27 -2.29 -15.50
CA LYS A 29 -12.95 -1.70 -15.64
C LYS A 29 -12.86 -0.77 -16.86
N CYS A 30 -13.43 -1.15 -18.00
CA CYS A 30 -13.48 -0.34 -19.22
C CYS A 30 -14.42 0.86 -19.03
N ALA A 31 -15.59 0.68 -18.41
CA ALA A 31 -16.49 1.78 -18.06
C ALA A 31 -15.81 2.73 -17.07
N PHE A 32 -15.12 2.21 -16.05
CA PHE A 32 -14.31 3.01 -15.11
C PHE A 32 -13.19 3.76 -15.82
N LEU A 33 -12.45 3.12 -16.73
CA LEU A 33 -11.36 3.72 -17.48
C LEU A 33 -11.86 4.74 -18.51
N VAL A 34 -12.94 4.46 -19.24
CA VAL A 34 -13.59 5.39 -20.18
C VAL A 34 -14.17 6.57 -19.42
N TRP A 35 -14.75 6.35 -18.25
CA TRP A 35 -15.20 7.42 -17.36
C TRP A 35 -14.04 8.24 -16.80
N CYS A 36 -12.87 7.63 -16.61
CA CYS A 36 -11.65 8.29 -16.18
C CYS A 36 -10.92 9.00 -17.33
N MET A 37 -11.05 8.55 -18.59
CA MET A 37 -10.46 9.13 -19.80
C MET A 37 -11.37 10.12 -20.51
N ALA A 38 -12.69 10.06 -20.30
CA ALA A 38 -13.63 11.01 -20.87
C ALA A 38 -13.34 12.39 -20.25
N PRO A 39 -12.99 13.41 -21.05
CA PRO A 39 -12.75 14.76 -20.57
C PRO A 39 -14.10 15.41 -20.25
N THR A 40 -14.78 14.92 -19.23
CA THR A 40 -16.14 15.35 -18.90
C THR A 40 -16.20 15.80 -17.46
N ALA A 41 -16.55 17.07 -17.33
CA ALA A 41 -16.81 17.87 -16.13
C ALA A 41 -17.90 17.32 -15.18
N SER A 42 -18.21 16.03 -15.20
CA SER A 42 -19.21 15.38 -14.36
C SER A 42 -18.55 14.39 -13.38
N ASN A 43 -17.64 14.93 -12.55
CA ASN A 43 -17.23 14.53 -11.18
C ASN A 43 -17.43 13.08 -10.73
N GLY A 44 -17.09 12.14 -11.59
CA GLY A 44 -17.28 10.73 -11.32
C GLY A 44 -16.20 10.12 -10.44
N SER A 45 -14.96 10.29 -10.90
CA SER A 45 -13.76 10.06 -10.10
C SER A 45 -13.81 10.85 -8.80
N VAL A 46 -14.28 12.11 -8.82
CA VAL A 46 -14.46 12.93 -7.62
C VAL A 46 -15.50 12.34 -6.67
N LEU A 47 -16.64 11.82 -7.14
CA LEU A 47 -17.64 11.20 -6.26
C LEU A 47 -17.10 9.94 -5.58
N ILE A 48 -16.47 9.02 -6.33
CA ILE A 48 -15.82 7.83 -5.74
C ILE A 48 -14.66 8.24 -4.83
N TYR A 49 -13.89 9.25 -5.23
CA TYR A 49 -12.78 9.77 -4.47
C TYR A 49 -13.25 10.32 -3.13
N THR A 50 -14.32 11.12 -3.12
CA THR A 50 -14.82 11.79 -1.91
C THR A 50 -15.65 10.84 -1.04
N ARG A 51 -16.35 9.85 -1.63
CA ARG A 51 -17.28 8.96 -0.93
C ARG A 51 -16.63 7.69 -0.38
N ILE A 52 -15.64 7.12 -1.09
CA ILE A 52 -15.02 5.83 -0.73
C ILE A 52 -13.54 6.00 -0.43
N ILE A 53 -12.78 6.63 -1.31
CA ILE A 53 -11.33 6.78 -1.12
C ILE A 53 -11.03 7.71 0.05
N ARG A 54 -11.68 8.88 0.17
CA ARG A 54 -11.43 9.87 1.23
C ARG A 54 -11.66 9.32 2.64
N PRO A 55 -12.77 8.63 2.98
CA PRO A 55 -12.93 8.03 4.30
C PRO A 55 -11.98 6.85 4.56
N PHE A 56 -11.56 6.12 3.51
CA PHE A 56 -10.57 5.05 3.65
C PHE A 56 -9.15 5.60 3.82
N PHE A 57 -8.82 6.66 3.07
CA PHE A 57 -7.54 7.36 3.10
C PHE A 57 -7.38 8.08 4.44
N LEU A 58 -8.34 8.88 4.92
CA LEU A 58 -8.27 9.50 6.25
C LEU A 58 -8.06 8.49 7.38
N ARG A 59 -8.70 7.32 7.29
CA ARG A 59 -8.63 6.28 8.33
C ARG A 59 -7.33 5.47 8.30
N ASN A 60 -6.69 5.36 7.14
CA ASN A 60 -5.40 4.71 6.98
C ASN A 60 -4.24 5.70 7.07
N GLU A 61 -4.43 6.96 6.67
CA GLU A 61 -3.47 8.07 6.77
C GLU A 61 -3.13 8.30 8.24
N ALA A 62 -4.10 8.37 9.16
CA ALA A 62 -3.78 8.49 10.59
C ALA A 62 -2.87 7.35 11.10
N LYS A 63 -3.11 6.11 10.64
CA LYS A 63 -2.31 4.94 11.05
C LYS A 63 -0.94 4.89 10.36
N ILE A 64 -0.90 5.24 9.09
CA ILE A 64 0.33 5.25 8.29
C ILE A 64 1.21 6.42 8.72
N ASP A 65 0.64 7.59 8.99
CA ASP A 65 1.35 8.77 9.43
C ASP A 65 1.90 8.57 10.84
N ASP A 66 1.15 7.96 11.76
CA ASP A 66 1.70 7.52 13.05
C ASP A 66 2.80 6.48 12.88
N ALA A 67 2.61 5.47 12.01
CA ALA A 67 3.63 4.45 11.78
C ALA A 67 4.91 5.04 11.17
N VAL A 68 4.78 5.93 10.18
CA VAL A 68 5.90 6.62 9.51
C VAL A 68 6.58 7.58 10.46
N LYS A 69 5.84 8.30 11.31
CA LYS A 69 6.40 9.18 12.33
C LYS A 69 7.20 8.40 13.37
N ASN A 70 6.67 7.29 13.87
CA ASN A 70 7.41 6.39 14.77
C ASN A 70 8.65 5.78 14.11
N LEU A 71 8.57 5.42 12.82
CA LEU A 71 9.71 4.94 12.04
C LEU A 71 10.77 6.03 11.86
N LYS A 72 10.35 7.26 11.54
CA LYS A 72 11.22 8.40 11.34
C LYS A 72 11.91 8.81 12.64
N ASP A 73 11.18 8.84 13.75
CA ASP A 73 11.73 9.16 15.07
C ASP A 73 12.76 8.10 15.50
N LYS A 74 12.45 6.81 15.34
CA LYS A 74 13.39 5.71 15.62
C LYS A 74 14.61 5.73 14.70
N ALA A 75 14.42 6.05 13.41
CA ALA A 75 15.51 6.16 12.45
C ALA A 75 16.42 7.35 12.77
N SER A 76 15.85 8.50 13.16
CA SER A 76 16.62 9.67 13.60
C SER A 76 17.40 9.35 14.87
N GLU A 77 16.77 8.74 15.87
CA GLU A 77 17.43 8.40 17.13
C GLU A 77 18.56 7.38 16.94
N ALA A 78 18.37 6.41 16.03
CA ALA A 78 19.41 5.47 15.66
C ALA A 78 20.56 6.17 14.92
N ALA A 79 20.25 7.06 13.97
CA ALA A 79 21.26 7.81 13.24
C ALA A 79 22.08 8.73 14.15
N ASP A 80 21.45 9.38 15.13
CA ASP A 80 22.12 10.23 16.11
C ASP A 80 23.05 9.40 17.01
N LYS A 81 22.60 8.24 17.51
CA LYS A 81 23.44 7.31 18.29
C LYS A 81 24.63 6.81 17.48
N PHE A 82 24.43 6.43 16.23
CA PHE A 82 25.52 6.02 15.34
C PHE A 82 26.52 7.15 15.09
N LYS A 83 26.04 8.39 14.93
CA LYS A 83 26.89 9.56 14.70
C LYS A 83 27.72 9.90 15.94
N ASP A 84 27.13 9.79 17.13
CA ASP A 84 27.85 10.00 18.39
C ASP A 84 28.87 8.89 18.66
N GLU A 85 28.53 7.62 18.42
CA GLU A 85 29.48 6.51 18.53
C GLU A 85 30.63 6.63 17.53
N ALA A 86 30.34 6.99 16.27
CA ALA A 86 31.36 7.21 15.26
C ALA A 86 32.30 8.35 15.66
N LYS A 87 31.78 9.49 16.10
CA LYS A 87 32.60 10.60 16.60
C LYS A 87 33.48 10.17 17.78
N LYS A 88 32.93 9.40 18.72
CA LYS A 88 33.65 8.93 19.91
C LYS A 88 34.76 7.94 19.54
N ALA A 89 34.50 7.03 18.61
CA ALA A 89 35.47 6.08 18.08
C ALA A 89 36.59 6.80 17.31
N THR A 90 36.25 7.76 16.44
CA THR A 90 37.25 8.58 15.73
C THR A 90 38.10 9.40 16.70
N ALA A 91 37.51 10.00 17.74
CA ALA A 91 38.25 10.72 18.76
C ALA A 91 39.22 9.78 19.50
N ASN A 92 38.79 8.57 19.88
CA ASN A 92 39.67 7.60 20.54
C ASN A 92 40.85 7.18 19.66
N LEU A 93 40.62 6.92 18.37
CA LEU A 93 41.67 6.58 17.41
C LEU A 93 42.70 7.72 17.25
N MET A 94 42.23 8.97 17.16
CA MET A 94 43.11 10.15 17.09
C MET A 94 43.93 10.34 18.39
N PHE A 95 43.36 10.02 19.55
CA PHE A 95 44.08 10.06 20.82
C PHE A 95 45.14 8.94 20.93
N GLU A 96 44.88 7.75 20.40
CA GLU A 96 45.86 6.66 20.35
C GLU A 96 47.02 6.98 19.40
N GLU A 97 46.75 7.55 18.22
CA GLU A 97 47.82 7.98 17.30
C GLU A 97 48.75 9.03 17.94
N LYS A 98 48.17 10.02 18.63
CA LYS A 98 48.93 11.06 19.33
C LYS A 98 49.73 10.57 20.54
N LYS A 99 49.39 9.41 21.10
CA LYS A 99 50.07 8.83 22.26
C LYS A 99 51.18 7.84 21.86
N SER A 100 51.16 7.36 20.61
CA SER A 100 52.16 6.44 20.06
C SER A 100 53.30 7.15 19.30
N SER A 101 53.21 8.46 19.04
CA SER A 101 54.33 9.32 18.61
C SER A 101 54.91 10.08 19.80
#